data_AF-A0A940HQN9-F1
#
_entry.id   AF-A0A940HQN9-F1
#
_cell.length_a   1.000
_cell.length_b   1.000
_cell.length_c   1.000
_cell.angle_alpha   90.00
_cell.angle_beta   90.00
_cell.angle_gamma   90.00
#
_symmetry.space_group_name_H-M   'P 1'
#
loop_
_entity.id
_entity.type
_entity.pdbx_description
1 polymer ?
#
loop_
_entity_poly.entity_id
_entity_poly.type
_entity_poly.pdbx_seq_one_letter_code
_entity_poly.pdbx_strand_id
1 'polypeptide(L)'
;MRKIFFLSAMLLAVQFLQAQFDYKAATVFQPKTFTAEDEITFTINVTGTPLEGKTDLYLWIWSNEGAAGYTLINGITNGAWGASLPEAKLTNKGNNLFEYKFLPTSMFGVEPGKLKHFQFLIKTIDGSAKISDQNSPPYLFEPIVFIPVPFRVFPNRIGASDVATVYFHQDLAPTVAEQRMTPKTVTVKLYDETNTQIGDTKTWNLKTEGNKVWSYSFIPDITWTIPAGKTANKFTFRFDGTGKDINGKDVVVTGTTTEKNIDALQ
;
A
#
# COMPACT_ATOMS: atom_id res chain seq x y z
N MET A 1 -43.66 -46.64 12.40
CA MET A 1 -42.25 -46.46 11.95
C MET A 1 -42.12 -45.54 10.74
N ARG A 2 -42.88 -45.72 9.65
CA ARG A 2 -42.81 -44.88 8.44
C ARG A 2 -43.07 -43.37 8.68
N LYS A 3 -44.00 -43.01 9.58
CA LYS A 3 -44.29 -41.60 9.94
C LYS A 3 -43.20 -40.93 10.80
N ILE A 4 -42.47 -41.72 11.60
CA ILE A 4 -41.37 -41.20 12.43
C ILE A 4 -40.16 -40.91 11.54
N PHE A 5 -39.88 -41.75 10.55
CA PHE A 5 -38.79 -41.54 9.60
C PHE A 5 -38.97 -40.27 8.74
N PHE A 6 -40.20 -39.95 8.32
CA PHE A 6 -40.50 -38.71 7.61
C PHE A 6 -40.34 -37.46 8.47
N LEU A 7 -40.71 -37.53 9.76
CA LEU A 7 -40.56 -36.41 10.69
C LEU A 7 -39.07 -36.15 11.02
N SER A 8 -38.27 -37.20 11.16
CA SER A 8 -36.82 -37.11 11.35
C SER A 8 -36.08 -36.55 10.12
N ALA A 9 -36.50 -36.95 8.91
CA ALA A 9 -35.91 -36.44 7.66
C ALA A 9 -36.24 -34.96 7.41
N MET A 10 -37.45 -34.50 7.78
CA MET A 10 -37.79 -33.07 7.74
C MET A 10 -36.98 -32.25 8.76
N LEU A 11 -36.75 -32.77 9.97
CA LEU A 11 -35.97 -32.05 10.99
C LEU A 11 -34.49 -31.89 10.59
N LEU A 12 -33.91 -32.87 9.88
CA LEU A 12 -32.57 -32.77 9.30
C LEU A 12 -32.52 -31.79 8.11
N ALA A 13 -33.56 -31.73 7.28
CA ALA A 13 -33.62 -30.79 6.15
C ALA A 13 -33.73 -29.31 6.60
N VAL A 14 -34.37 -29.03 7.74
CA VAL A 14 -34.47 -27.68 8.30
C VAL A 14 -33.11 -27.16 8.80
N GLN A 15 -32.17 -28.04 9.17
CA GLN A 15 -30.83 -27.62 9.60
C GLN A 15 -29.90 -27.18 8.46
N PHE A 16 -30.28 -27.44 7.19
CA PHE A 16 -29.49 -27.03 6.01
C PHE A 16 -30.01 -25.74 5.33
N LEU A 17 -30.99 -25.05 5.92
CA LEU A 17 -31.64 -23.87 5.32
C LEU A 17 -31.20 -22.52 5.90
N GLN A 18 -30.15 -22.48 6.73
CA GLN A 18 -29.45 -21.22 6.96
C GLN A 18 -28.51 -20.98 5.79
N ALA A 19 -28.94 -20.16 4.83
CA ALA A 19 -28.05 -19.67 3.78
C ALA A 19 -26.78 -19.11 4.45
N GLN A 20 -25.65 -19.75 4.21
CA GLN A 20 -24.37 -19.31 4.72
C GLN A 20 -24.09 -17.90 4.18
N PHE A 21 -23.80 -16.95 5.07
CA PHE A 21 -23.49 -15.58 4.66
C PHE A 21 -22.26 -15.58 3.73
N ASP A 22 -22.43 -15.04 2.53
CA ASP A 22 -21.35 -14.90 1.56
C ASP A 22 -20.66 -13.54 1.72
N TYR A 23 -19.52 -13.57 2.43
CA TYR A 23 -18.67 -12.40 2.63
C TYR A 23 -18.21 -11.74 1.32
N LYS A 24 -17.98 -12.52 0.25
CA LYS A 24 -17.49 -11.96 -1.01
C LYS A 24 -18.57 -11.17 -1.73
N ALA A 25 -19.81 -11.66 -1.68
CA ALA A 25 -20.94 -10.96 -2.27
C ALA A 25 -21.36 -9.74 -1.44
N ALA A 26 -21.23 -9.82 -0.12
CA ALA A 26 -21.64 -8.75 0.79
C ALA A 26 -20.60 -7.64 0.98
N THR A 27 -19.32 -7.86 0.62
CA THR A 27 -18.22 -6.93 0.88
C THR A 27 -17.63 -6.36 -0.40
N VAL A 28 -17.46 -5.03 -0.45
CA VAL A 28 -16.80 -4.29 -1.53
C VAL A 28 -15.59 -3.56 -0.96
N PHE A 29 -14.45 -3.62 -1.65
CA PHE A 29 -13.22 -2.93 -1.27
C PHE A 29 -12.91 -1.78 -2.23
N GLN A 30 -12.32 -0.72 -1.66
CA GLN A 30 -11.71 0.39 -2.37
C GLN A 30 -10.30 0.62 -1.79
N PRO A 31 -9.23 0.46 -2.59
CA PRO A 31 -9.24 -0.01 -3.98
C PRO A 31 -9.71 -1.48 -4.11
N LYS A 32 -10.09 -1.90 -5.31
CA LYS A 32 -10.57 -3.28 -5.58
C LYS A 32 -9.47 -4.34 -5.36
N THR A 33 -8.22 -3.95 -5.62
CA THR A 33 -6.99 -4.70 -5.36
C THR A 33 -6.07 -3.79 -4.57
N PHE A 34 -5.34 -4.34 -3.61
CA PHE A 34 -4.54 -3.55 -2.67
C PHE A 34 -3.27 -4.31 -2.30
N THR A 35 -2.20 -3.56 -2.08
CA THR A 35 -1.00 -4.00 -1.38
C THR A 35 -1.17 -3.77 0.12
N ALA A 36 -0.23 -4.23 0.94
CA ALA A 36 -0.21 -3.94 2.37
C ALA A 36 0.11 -2.47 2.70
N GLU A 37 0.46 -1.65 1.70
CA GLU A 37 0.77 -0.21 1.85
C GLU A 37 -0.40 0.70 1.44
N ASP A 38 -1.46 0.14 0.86
CA ASP A 38 -2.61 0.91 0.42
C ASP A 38 -3.60 1.12 1.58
N GLU A 39 -4.20 2.31 1.68
CA GLU A 39 -5.34 2.53 2.56
C GLU A 39 -6.56 1.80 1.97
N ILE A 40 -7.13 0.87 2.75
CA ILE A 40 -8.25 0.03 2.34
C ILE A 40 -9.50 0.54 3.02
N THR A 41 -10.51 0.89 2.22
CA THR A 41 -11.88 1.06 2.68
C THR A 41 -12.69 -0.15 2.27
N PHE A 42 -13.36 -0.81 3.21
CA PHE A 42 -14.35 -1.83 2.88
C PHE A 42 -15.75 -1.38 3.28
N THR A 43 -16.72 -1.76 2.46
CA THR A 43 -18.13 -1.60 2.72
C THR A 43 -18.78 -2.98 2.77
N ILE A 44 -19.58 -3.26 3.80
CA ILE A 44 -20.24 -4.55 3.99
C ILE A 44 -21.75 -4.37 4.21
N ASN A 45 -22.56 -5.19 3.52
CA ASN A 45 -24.01 -5.26 3.74
C ASN A 45 -24.34 -6.45 4.66
N VAL A 46 -24.98 -6.18 5.79
CA VAL A 46 -25.30 -7.19 6.81
C VAL A 46 -26.75 -7.69 6.77
N THR A 47 -27.49 -7.37 5.72
CA THR A 47 -28.88 -7.84 5.52
C THR A 47 -28.93 -9.37 5.53
N GLY A 48 -29.94 -9.95 6.18
CA GLY A 48 -30.13 -11.39 6.32
C GLY A 48 -29.23 -12.04 7.37
N THR A 49 -28.48 -11.26 8.16
CA THR A 49 -27.60 -11.75 9.24
C THR A 49 -28.19 -11.44 10.62
N PRO A 50 -27.65 -12.03 11.71
CA PRO A 50 -28.01 -11.65 13.08
C PRO A 50 -27.72 -10.17 13.42
N LEU A 51 -27.01 -9.44 12.55
CA LEU A 51 -26.68 -8.02 12.71
C LEU A 51 -27.62 -7.09 11.95
N GLU A 52 -28.58 -7.62 11.18
CA GLU A 52 -29.56 -6.81 10.47
C GLU A 52 -30.33 -5.89 11.43
N GLY A 53 -30.50 -4.62 11.03
CA GLY A 53 -31.17 -3.59 11.82
C GLY A 53 -30.37 -3.07 13.03
N LYS A 54 -29.17 -3.59 13.30
CA LYS A 54 -28.26 -3.01 14.31
C LYS A 54 -27.62 -1.74 13.77
N THR A 55 -27.26 -0.82 14.67
CA THR A 55 -26.64 0.47 14.29
C THR A 55 -25.18 0.59 14.69
N ASP A 56 -24.77 -0.11 15.75
CA ASP A 56 -23.42 -0.09 16.30
C ASP A 56 -22.77 -1.45 16.12
N LEU A 57 -21.89 -1.53 15.11
CA LEU A 57 -21.14 -2.73 14.76
C LEU A 57 -19.64 -2.47 14.84
N TYR A 58 -18.89 -3.52 15.15
CA TYR A 58 -17.46 -3.46 15.40
C TYR A 58 -16.73 -4.52 14.60
N LEU A 59 -15.54 -4.15 14.12
CA LEU A 59 -14.64 -5.00 13.37
C LEU A 59 -13.81 -5.85 14.33
N TRP A 60 -13.67 -7.12 13.99
CA TRP A 60 -12.64 -7.98 14.55
C TRP A 60 -11.84 -8.55 13.39
N ILE A 61 -10.54 -8.25 13.34
CA ILE A 61 -9.71 -8.45 12.14
C ILE A 61 -8.39 -9.13 12.49
N TRP A 62 -7.90 -10.00 11.61
CA TRP A 62 -6.64 -10.71 11.79
C TRP A 62 -5.96 -10.94 10.44
N SER A 63 -4.66 -11.23 10.48
CA SER A 63 -3.82 -11.46 9.32
C SER A 63 -3.10 -12.79 9.43
N ASN A 64 -2.80 -13.37 8.26
CA ASN A 64 -1.95 -14.55 8.08
C ASN A 64 -2.46 -15.86 8.72
N GLU A 65 -3.71 -15.93 9.18
CA GLU A 65 -4.25 -17.18 9.70
C GLU A 65 -4.21 -18.28 8.64
N GLY A 66 -3.58 -19.42 8.96
CA GLY A 66 -3.41 -20.53 8.03
C GLY A 66 -2.38 -20.31 6.91
N ALA A 67 -1.66 -19.18 6.89
CA ALA A 67 -0.63 -18.92 5.89
C ALA A 67 0.71 -19.60 6.22
N ALA A 68 1.13 -20.56 5.39
CA ALA A 68 2.45 -21.19 5.52
C ALA A 68 3.59 -20.16 5.48
N GLY A 69 4.48 -20.21 6.49
CA GLY A 69 5.65 -19.33 6.60
C GLY A 69 5.37 -17.95 7.20
N TYR A 70 4.13 -17.68 7.63
CA TYR A 70 3.73 -16.42 8.27
C TYR A 70 3.19 -16.68 9.68
N THR A 71 3.38 -15.72 10.57
CA THR A 71 2.80 -15.74 11.91
C THR A 71 1.42 -15.08 11.88
N LEU A 72 0.44 -15.67 12.58
CA LEU A 72 -0.87 -15.06 12.80
C LEU A 72 -0.71 -13.76 13.59
N ILE A 73 -1.38 -12.70 13.14
CA ILE A 73 -1.34 -11.38 13.78
C ILE A 73 -2.77 -10.88 13.95
N ASN A 74 -3.13 -10.45 15.16
CA ASN A 74 -4.41 -9.80 15.41
C ASN A 74 -4.31 -8.31 15.11
N GLY A 75 -5.40 -7.71 14.62
CA GLY A 75 -5.47 -6.25 14.49
C GLY A 75 -5.35 -5.57 15.85
N ILE A 76 -4.66 -4.42 15.89
CA ILE A 76 -4.48 -3.64 17.12
C ILE A 76 -5.81 -3.11 17.68
N THR A 77 -6.84 -3.04 16.86
CA THR A 77 -8.19 -2.64 17.24
C THR A 77 -8.98 -3.76 17.93
N ASN A 78 -8.47 -5.00 17.90
CA ASN A 78 -9.10 -6.11 18.61
C ASN A 78 -8.89 -5.91 20.12
N GLY A 79 -9.95 -5.47 20.79
CA GLY A 79 -10.02 -5.41 22.25
C GLY A 79 -10.40 -6.74 22.89
N ALA A 80 -11.18 -6.69 23.96
CA ALA A 80 -11.75 -7.88 24.57
C ALA A 80 -12.98 -8.35 23.78
N TRP A 81 -13.26 -9.66 23.78
CA TRP A 81 -14.44 -10.19 23.08
C TRP A 81 -15.76 -9.55 23.56
N GLY A 82 -15.91 -9.36 24.87
CA GLY A 82 -17.11 -8.73 25.46
C GLY A 82 -17.10 -7.20 25.45
N ALA A 83 -16.05 -6.55 24.92
CA ALA A 83 -15.90 -5.11 24.92
C ALA A 83 -14.99 -4.66 23.78
N SER A 84 -15.59 -4.42 22.61
CA SER A 84 -14.88 -3.85 21.45
C SER A 84 -14.41 -2.41 21.71
N LEU A 85 -13.24 -2.09 21.18
CA LEU A 85 -12.67 -0.74 21.25
C LEU A 85 -13.42 0.23 20.33
N PRO A 86 -13.49 1.54 20.66
CA PRO A 86 -14.11 2.55 19.80
C PRO A 86 -13.50 2.61 18.38
N GLU A 87 -12.20 2.36 18.25
CA GLU A 87 -11.46 2.38 16.99
C GLU A 87 -11.88 1.24 16.04
N ALA A 88 -12.50 0.18 16.57
CA ALA A 88 -13.06 -0.91 15.77
C ALA A 88 -14.47 -0.60 15.25
N LYS A 89 -15.10 0.52 15.66
CA LYS A 89 -16.48 0.84 15.31
C LYS A 89 -16.61 1.14 13.81
N LEU A 90 -17.57 0.49 13.15
CA LEU A 90 -17.90 0.75 11.76
C LEU A 90 -18.78 2.00 11.63
N THR A 91 -18.63 2.70 10.50
CA THR A 91 -19.51 3.82 10.13
C THR A 91 -20.77 3.26 9.49
N ASN A 92 -21.93 3.50 10.11
CA ASN A 92 -23.22 3.11 9.55
C ASN A 92 -23.61 4.05 8.40
N LYS A 93 -23.86 3.49 7.21
CA LYS A 93 -24.24 4.22 5.99
C LYS A 93 -25.74 4.09 5.67
N GLY A 94 -26.52 3.48 6.57
CA GLY A 94 -27.94 3.18 6.39
C GLY A 94 -28.18 1.88 5.64
N ASN A 95 -29.43 1.39 5.65
CA ASN A 95 -29.85 0.18 4.90
C ASN A 95 -28.94 -1.05 5.13
N ASN A 96 -28.57 -1.31 6.39
CA ASN A 96 -27.66 -2.39 6.79
C ASN A 96 -26.26 -2.33 6.15
N LEU A 97 -25.85 -1.16 5.64
CA LEU A 97 -24.55 -0.95 5.02
C LEU A 97 -23.59 -0.29 6.00
N PHE A 98 -22.39 -0.87 6.13
CA PHE A 98 -21.37 -0.41 7.07
C PHE A 98 -20.02 -0.24 6.38
N GLU A 99 -19.26 0.76 6.79
CA GLU A 99 -17.98 1.11 6.21
C GLU A 99 -16.88 1.14 7.27
N TYR A 100 -15.68 0.69 6.91
CA TYR A 100 -14.49 0.81 7.74
C TYR A 100 -13.26 1.06 6.87
N LYS A 101 -12.33 1.85 7.39
CA LYS A 101 -11.13 2.27 6.68
C LYS A 101 -9.88 2.04 7.53
N PHE A 102 -8.84 1.45 6.94
CA PHE A 102 -7.58 1.19 7.64
C PHE A 102 -6.39 1.07 6.69
N LEU A 103 -5.19 1.27 7.23
CA LEU A 103 -3.92 0.93 6.58
C LEU A 103 -3.40 -0.39 7.19
N PRO A 104 -3.14 -1.46 6.40
CA PRO A 104 -2.76 -2.76 6.95
C PRO A 104 -1.53 -2.74 7.85
N THR A 105 -0.47 -2.02 7.46
CA THR A 105 0.76 -1.91 8.26
C THR A 105 0.51 -1.27 9.63
N SER A 106 -0.34 -0.24 9.69
CA SER A 106 -0.76 0.35 10.96
C SER A 106 -1.70 -0.55 11.75
N MET A 107 -2.65 -1.23 11.08
CA MET A 107 -3.61 -2.13 11.72
C MET A 107 -2.94 -3.34 12.37
N PHE A 108 -1.88 -3.87 11.78
CA PHE A 108 -1.18 -5.06 12.27
C PHE A 108 0.18 -4.77 12.92
N GLY A 109 0.66 -3.53 12.87
CA GLY A 109 1.90 -3.10 13.51
C GLY A 109 3.16 -3.77 12.95
N VAL A 110 3.15 -4.17 11.68
CA VAL A 110 4.27 -4.87 11.03
C VAL A 110 4.56 -4.32 9.63
N GLU A 111 5.76 -4.60 9.14
CA GLU A 111 6.19 -4.24 7.79
C GLU A 111 5.34 -4.93 6.71
N PRO A 112 5.15 -4.31 5.53
CA PRO A 112 4.31 -4.85 4.46
C PRO A 112 4.66 -6.28 4.04
N GLY A 113 5.95 -6.62 3.98
CA GLY A 113 6.44 -7.95 3.61
C GLY A 113 6.10 -9.06 4.62
N LYS A 114 5.56 -8.72 5.79
CA LYS A 114 5.08 -9.68 6.81
C LYS A 114 3.58 -9.94 6.73
N LEU A 115 2.88 -9.32 5.78
CA LEU A 115 1.44 -9.42 5.61
C LEU A 115 1.12 -10.14 4.30
N LYS A 116 0.40 -11.26 4.38
CA LYS A 116 -0.01 -12.05 3.20
C LYS A 116 -1.47 -11.84 2.82
N HIS A 117 -2.34 -11.88 3.81
CA HIS A 117 -3.78 -11.65 3.66
C HIS A 117 -4.39 -11.29 5.00
N PHE A 118 -5.55 -10.66 4.98
CA PHE A 118 -6.37 -10.47 6.17
C PHE A 118 -7.73 -11.16 6.05
N GLN A 119 -8.35 -11.39 7.19
CA GLN A 119 -9.70 -11.90 7.36
C GLN A 119 -10.36 -11.11 8.48
N PHE A 120 -11.68 -11.07 8.49
CA PHE A 120 -12.40 -10.33 9.51
C PHE A 120 -13.79 -10.89 9.78
N LEU A 121 -14.35 -10.52 10.92
CA LEU A 121 -15.76 -10.70 11.25
C LEU A 121 -16.33 -9.40 11.79
N ILE A 122 -17.64 -9.23 11.65
CA ILE A 122 -18.39 -8.10 12.20
C ILE A 122 -19.23 -8.61 13.37
N LYS A 123 -19.33 -7.81 14.43
CA LYS A 123 -20.03 -8.15 15.67
C LYS A 123 -20.64 -6.93 16.37
N THR A 124 -21.53 -7.17 17.31
CA THR A 124 -21.93 -6.17 18.32
C THR A 124 -20.79 -5.90 19.30
N ILE A 125 -20.86 -4.78 20.03
CA ILE A 125 -19.83 -4.34 21.00
C ILE A 125 -19.46 -5.43 22.03
N ASP A 126 -20.45 -6.22 22.44
CA ASP A 126 -20.36 -7.27 23.44
C ASP A 126 -20.15 -8.68 22.83
N GLY A 127 -20.17 -8.79 21.50
CA GLY A 127 -20.11 -10.06 20.79
C GLY A 127 -21.32 -10.97 20.96
N SER A 128 -22.46 -10.46 21.48
CA SER A 128 -23.72 -11.22 21.59
C SER A 128 -24.27 -11.65 20.24
N ALA A 129 -24.05 -10.86 19.19
CA ALA A 129 -24.32 -11.23 17.81
C ALA A 129 -23.09 -11.01 16.92
N LYS A 130 -22.92 -11.87 15.92
CA LYS A 130 -21.83 -11.80 14.95
C LYS A 130 -22.23 -12.42 13.61
N ILE A 131 -21.50 -12.06 12.57
CA ILE A 131 -21.42 -12.88 11.35
C ILE A 131 -20.46 -14.03 11.65
N SER A 132 -20.78 -15.24 11.17
CA SER A 132 -19.91 -16.41 11.37
C SER A 132 -18.52 -16.16 10.78
N ASP A 133 -17.48 -16.53 11.52
CA ASP A 133 -16.07 -16.47 11.10
C ASP A 133 -15.71 -17.58 10.11
N GLN A 134 -16.40 -18.73 10.18
CA GLN A 134 -16.16 -19.92 9.35
C GLN A 134 -16.17 -19.65 7.84
N ASN A 135 -16.73 -18.52 7.40
CA ASN A 135 -16.86 -18.16 5.98
C ASN A 135 -16.07 -16.89 5.59
N SER A 136 -15.29 -16.27 6.47
CA SER A 136 -14.47 -15.11 6.08
C SER A 136 -13.33 -15.57 5.18
N PRO A 137 -13.32 -15.23 3.88
CA PRO A 137 -12.26 -15.64 2.98
C PRO A 137 -10.97 -14.84 3.26
N PRO A 138 -9.79 -15.40 2.97
CA PRO A 138 -8.56 -14.63 2.96
C PRO A 138 -8.58 -13.57 1.85
N TYR A 139 -8.49 -12.30 2.24
CA TYR A 139 -8.34 -11.17 1.34
C TYR A 139 -6.85 -10.89 1.15
N LEU A 140 -6.32 -11.30 -0.02
CA LEU A 140 -4.90 -11.29 -0.32
C LEU A 140 -4.38 -9.86 -0.50
N PHE A 141 -3.21 -9.58 0.07
CA PHE A 141 -2.43 -8.42 -0.34
C PHE A 141 -1.70 -8.78 -1.64
N GLU A 142 -1.78 -7.90 -2.62
CA GLU A 142 -0.94 -8.00 -3.80
C GLU A 142 0.54 -7.95 -3.35
N PRO A 143 1.40 -8.84 -3.88
CA PRO A 143 2.79 -8.84 -3.52
C PRO A 143 3.41 -7.50 -3.91
N ILE A 144 4.26 -6.97 -3.04
CA ILE A 144 5.13 -5.85 -3.41
C ILE A 144 6.18 -6.43 -4.37
N VAL A 145 5.88 -6.37 -5.66
CA VAL A 145 6.82 -6.79 -6.69
C VAL A 145 7.79 -5.64 -6.92
N PHE A 146 9.06 -5.87 -6.62
CA PHE A 146 10.12 -4.99 -7.08
C PHE A 146 10.25 -5.15 -8.60
N ILE A 147 9.65 -4.23 -9.36
CA ILE A 147 9.84 -4.14 -10.81
C ILE A 147 11.09 -3.28 -11.03
N PRO A 148 12.20 -3.84 -11.56
CA PRO A 148 13.36 -3.04 -11.91
C PRO A 148 12.96 -1.99 -12.95
N VAL A 149 13.34 -0.74 -12.70
CA VAL A 149 13.10 0.40 -13.59
C VAL A 149 14.40 1.17 -13.77
N PRO A 150 14.60 1.85 -14.92
CA PRO A 150 15.83 2.61 -15.16
C PRO A 150 16.09 3.68 -14.12
N PHE A 151 15.02 4.34 -13.66
CA PHE A 151 15.09 5.44 -12.72
C PHE A 151 14.15 5.15 -11.55
N ARG A 152 14.68 5.22 -10.33
CA ARG A 152 13.90 4.98 -9.12
C ARG A 152 14.22 6.05 -8.09
N VAL A 153 13.23 6.40 -7.29
CA VAL A 153 13.40 7.27 -6.13
C VAL A 153 12.92 6.52 -4.89
N PHE A 154 13.66 6.64 -3.80
CA PHE A 154 13.30 6.12 -2.48
C PHE A 154 13.53 7.19 -1.40
N PRO A 155 12.61 7.40 -0.45
CA PRO A 155 11.27 6.80 -0.40
C PRO A 155 10.38 7.25 -1.56
N ASN A 156 9.27 6.54 -1.80
CA ASN A 156 8.35 6.88 -2.89
C ASN A 156 7.55 8.16 -2.61
N ARG A 157 7.33 8.48 -1.33
CA ARG A 157 6.87 9.79 -0.83
C ARG A 157 8.02 10.43 -0.08
N ILE A 158 8.29 11.70 -0.35
CA ILE A 158 9.44 12.42 0.20
C ILE A 158 8.91 13.66 0.89
N GLY A 159 9.12 13.73 2.20
CA GLY A 159 9.02 14.95 3.00
C GLY A 159 10.31 15.78 2.95
N ALA A 160 10.21 16.99 3.47
CA ALA A 160 11.23 18.04 3.38
C ALA A 160 12.57 17.61 4.01
N SER A 161 12.46 16.93 5.15
CA SER A 161 13.58 16.44 5.94
C SER A 161 13.91 14.96 5.68
N ASP A 162 13.23 14.31 4.74
CA ASP A 162 13.49 12.90 4.41
C ASP A 162 14.77 12.76 3.58
N VAL A 163 15.46 11.63 3.75
CA VAL A 163 16.58 11.25 2.88
C VAL A 163 16.02 10.72 1.56
N ALA A 164 16.04 11.55 0.53
CA ALA A 164 15.70 11.16 -0.83
C ALA A 164 16.91 10.54 -1.53
N THR A 165 16.74 9.33 -2.07
CA THR A 165 17.75 8.62 -2.84
C THR A 165 17.24 8.38 -4.26
N VAL A 166 17.99 8.88 -5.24
CA VAL A 166 17.75 8.64 -6.66
C VAL A 166 18.65 7.53 -7.14
N TYR A 167 18.11 6.61 -7.93
CA TYR A 167 18.82 5.46 -8.49
C TYR A 167 18.75 5.48 -10.01
N PHE A 168 19.84 5.02 -10.62
CA PHE A 168 19.93 4.72 -12.04
C PHE A 168 20.37 3.27 -12.24
N HIS A 169 19.57 2.49 -12.97
CA HIS A 169 19.90 1.13 -13.38
C HIS A 169 20.27 1.12 -14.87
N GLN A 170 21.56 0.98 -15.20
CA GLN A 170 22.09 1.15 -16.57
C GLN A 170 21.37 0.29 -17.60
N ASP A 171 21.23 -1.01 -17.29
CA ASP A 171 20.78 -2.00 -18.27
C ASP A 171 19.32 -1.80 -18.70
N LEU A 172 18.58 -1.03 -17.91
CA LEU A 172 17.17 -0.73 -18.16
C LEU A 172 16.98 0.66 -18.77
N ALA A 173 18.07 1.41 -18.99
CA ALA A 173 18.03 2.78 -19.48
C ALA A 173 17.32 2.87 -20.84
N PRO A 174 16.60 3.97 -21.11
CA PRO A 174 15.73 4.06 -22.29
C PRO A 174 16.52 4.22 -23.60
N THR A 175 17.78 4.64 -23.53
CA THR A 175 18.64 4.80 -24.72
C THR A 175 19.88 3.93 -24.65
N VAL A 176 20.36 3.48 -25.81
CA VAL A 176 21.62 2.73 -25.93
C VAL A 176 22.81 3.54 -25.44
N ALA A 177 22.79 4.86 -25.58
CA ALA A 177 23.84 5.73 -25.08
C ALA A 177 23.92 5.67 -23.55
N GLU A 178 22.79 5.74 -22.86
CA GLU A 178 22.74 5.61 -21.39
C GLU A 178 23.07 4.20 -20.92
N GLN A 179 22.64 3.16 -21.64
CA GLN A 179 23.00 1.77 -21.33
C GLN A 179 24.52 1.52 -21.43
N ARG A 180 25.24 2.33 -22.23
CA ARG A 180 26.69 2.23 -22.45
C ARG A 180 27.50 3.30 -21.73
N MET A 181 26.86 4.27 -21.06
CA MET A 181 27.58 5.35 -20.40
C MET A 181 28.18 4.86 -19.10
N THR A 182 29.41 5.22 -18.77
CA THR A 182 29.91 5.16 -17.40
C THR A 182 29.35 6.35 -16.63
N PRO A 183 28.35 6.17 -15.74
CA PRO A 183 27.70 7.27 -15.04
C PRO A 183 28.67 7.88 -14.04
N LYS A 184 28.68 9.21 -13.96
CA LYS A 184 29.57 9.95 -13.06
C LYS A 184 28.81 10.85 -12.11
N THR A 185 27.79 11.54 -12.62
CA THR A 185 27.09 12.55 -11.85
C THR A 185 25.57 12.40 -11.94
N VAL A 186 24.87 12.85 -10.91
CA VAL A 186 23.45 13.18 -11.01
C VAL A 186 23.27 14.67 -10.86
N THR A 187 22.42 15.25 -11.70
CA THR A 187 22.00 16.64 -11.65
C THR A 187 20.54 16.69 -11.20
N VAL A 188 20.23 17.48 -10.17
CA VAL A 188 18.88 17.63 -9.59
C VAL A 188 18.47 19.10 -9.57
N LYS A 189 17.21 19.36 -9.91
CA LYS A 189 16.57 20.68 -9.87
C LYS A 189 15.24 20.59 -9.14
N LEU A 190 14.97 21.54 -8.25
CA LEU A 190 13.73 21.63 -7.49
C LEU A 190 12.78 22.65 -8.14
N TYR A 191 11.47 22.43 -8.08
CA TYR A 191 10.45 23.31 -8.67
C TYR A 191 9.28 23.54 -7.73
N ASP A 192 8.67 24.71 -7.86
CA ASP A 192 7.41 25.05 -7.20
C ASP A 192 6.18 24.56 -7.97
N GLU A 193 5.01 24.77 -7.37
CA GLU A 193 3.69 24.44 -7.94
C GLU A 193 3.39 25.11 -9.29
N THR A 194 4.11 26.17 -9.65
CA THR A 194 3.98 26.87 -10.93
C THR A 194 4.99 26.39 -11.98
N ASN A 195 5.76 25.33 -11.68
CA ASN A 195 6.90 24.84 -12.45
C ASN A 195 8.06 25.84 -12.55
N THR A 196 8.18 26.77 -11.60
CA THR A 196 9.34 27.66 -11.50
C THR A 196 10.44 26.96 -10.70
N GLN A 197 11.68 26.98 -11.20
CA GLN A 197 12.80 26.37 -10.48
C GLN A 197 13.05 27.10 -9.15
N ILE A 198 13.19 26.36 -8.06
CA ILE A 198 13.55 26.85 -6.74
C ILE A 198 15.06 26.65 -6.54
N GLY A 199 15.77 27.74 -6.28
CA GLY A 199 17.19 27.73 -5.99
C GLY A 199 18.06 27.20 -7.15
N ASP A 200 19.31 26.88 -6.81
CA ASP A 200 20.30 26.46 -7.79
C ASP A 200 20.15 25.00 -8.21
N THR A 201 20.58 24.70 -9.44
CA THR A 201 20.80 23.32 -9.88
C THR A 201 21.94 22.71 -9.08
N LYS A 202 21.74 21.48 -8.60
CA LYS A 202 22.76 20.75 -7.85
C LYS A 202 23.27 19.56 -8.65
N THR A 203 24.57 19.32 -8.60
CA THR A 203 25.21 18.19 -9.28
C THR A 203 26.18 17.51 -8.33
N TRP A 204 26.10 16.19 -8.24
CA TRP A 204 26.94 15.40 -7.35
C TRP A 204 27.52 14.18 -8.04
N ASN A 205 28.66 13.71 -7.53
CA ASN A 205 29.25 12.45 -7.94
C ASN A 205 28.41 11.28 -7.41
N LEU A 206 28.24 10.27 -8.25
CA LEU A 206 27.46 9.09 -7.94
C LEU A 206 28.22 8.10 -7.07
N LYS A 207 27.45 7.38 -6.25
CA LYS A 207 27.90 6.14 -5.61
C LYS A 207 27.56 4.96 -6.50
N THR A 208 28.49 4.02 -6.66
CA THR A 208 28.22 2.71 -7.29
C THR A 208 27.60 1.78 -6.23
N GLU A 209 26.46 1.17 -6.57
CA GLU A 209 25.78 0.19 -5.71
C GLU A 209 26.05 -1.25 -6.18
N GLY A 210 26.87 -1.43 -7.22
CA GLY A 210 27.09 -2.72 -7.88
C GLY A 210 25.98 -3.05 -8.88
N ASN A 211 26.14 -4.14 -9.64
CA ASN A 211 25.17 -4.61 -10.64
C ASN A 211 24.67 -3.53 -11.61
N LYS A 212 25.56 -2.60 -11.99
CA LYS A 212 25.25 -1.46 -12.87
C LYS A 212 24.11 -0.58 -12.34
N VAL A 213 24.06 -0.42 -11.02
CA VAL A 213 23.21 0.53 -10.32
C VAL A 213 24.07 1.62 -9.71
N TRP A 214 23.65 2.87 -9.87
CA TRP A 214 24.24 4.03 -9.22
C TRP A 214 23.19 4.80 -8.45
N SER A 215 23.63 5.47 -7.40
CA SER A 215 22.76 6.24 -6.54
C SER A 215 23.38 7.56 -6.11
N TYR A 216 22.52 8.44 -5.61
CA TYR A 216 22.90 9.54 -4.73
C TYR A 216 21.77 9.84 -3.77
N SER A 217 22.12 10.18 -2.52
CA SER A 217 21.17 10.53 -1.48
C SER A 217 21.34 11.99 -1.07
N PHE A 218 20.23 12.70 -0.87
CA PHE A 218 20.19 14.07 -0.40
C PHE A 218 18.98 14.30 0.50
N ILE A 219 19.03 15.34 1.32
CA ILE A 219 17.88 15.82 2.09
C ILE A 219 17.46 17.16 1.47
N PRO A 220 16.22 17.30 0.97
CA PRO A 220 15.77 18.53 0.31
C PRO A 220 16.03 19.79 1.13
N ASP A 221 15.67 19.82 2.41
CA ASP A 221 15.82 21.00 3.30
C ASP A 221 17.26 21.42 3.56
N ILE A 222 18.19 20.47 3.51
CA ILE A 222 19.62 20.76 3.66
C ILE A 222 20.20 21.28 2.34
N THR A 223 19.60 20.84 1.23
CA THR A 223 20.15 21.06 -0.11
C THR A 223 19.68 22.37 -0.73
N TRP A 224 18.43 22.75 -0.48
CA TRP A 224 17.81 23.98 -0.96
C TRP A 224 17.18 24.76 0.18
N THR A 225 17.28 26.07 0.11
CA THR A 225 16.49 26.98 0.93
C THR A 225 15.19 27.28 0.18
N ILE A 226 14.05 26.85 0.73
CA ILE A 226 12.73 27.18 0.17
C ILE A 226 12.38 28.63 0.54
N PRO A 227 12.13 29.52 -0.44
CA PRO A 227 11.75 30.90 -0.14
C PRO A 227 10.43 30.97 0.61
N ALA A 228 10.28 31.93 1.53
CA ALA A 228 9.04 32.12 2.28
C ALA A 228 7.84 32.33 1.34
N GLY A 229 6.76 31.59 1.59
CA GLY A 229 5.54 31.62 0.77
C GLY A 229 5.64 30.84 -0.55
N LYS A 230 6.72 30.08 -0.76
CA LYS A 230 6.84 29.10 -1.85
C LYS A 230 6.71 27.69 -1.30
N THR A 231 6.24 26.80 -2.14
CA THR A 231 6.16 25.38 -1.84
C THR A 231 6.78 24.59 -2.96
N ALA A 232 7.74 23.71 -2.66
CA ALA A 232 8.27 22.78 -3.65
C ALA A 232 7.37 21.55 -3.71
N ASN A 233 6.95 21.16 -4.91
CA ASN A 233 6.11 19.97 -5.11
C ASN A 233 6.75 18.95 -6.05
N LYS A 234 7.94 19.26 -6.57
CA LYS A 234 8.56 18.48 -7.63
C LYS A 234 10.05 18.69 -7.73
N PHE A 235 10.78 17.64 -8.09
CA PHE A 235 12.14 17.76 -8.59
C PHE A 235 12.34 16.98 -9.88
N THR A 236 13.30 17.41 -10.68
CA THR A 236 13.80 16.64 -11.82
C THR A 236 15.21 16.18 -11.52
N PHE A 237 15.56 14.98 -11.98
CA PHE A 237 16.90 14.43 -11.86
C PHE A 237 17.36 13.80 -13.17
N ARG A 238 18.67 13.86 -13.43
CA ARG A 238 19.30 13.33 -14.64
C ARG A 238 20.68 12.78 -14.33
N PHE A 239 20.99 11.60 -14.83
CA PHE A 239 22.30 10.98 -14.68
C PHE A 239 23.15 11.27 -15.91
N ASP A 240 24.36 11.77 -15.70
CA ASP A 240 25.31 12.13 -16.75
C ASP A 240 26.62 11.36 -16.58
N GLY A 241 27.31 11.12 -17.68
CA GLY A 241 28.50 10.29 -17.69
C GLY A 241 29.33 10.41 -18.95
N THR A 242 30.18 9.43 -19.17
CA THR A 242 31.02 9.32 -20.36
C THR A 242 30.75 8.02 -21.08
N GLY A 243 30.56 8.06 -22.39
CA GLY A 243 30.45 6.90 -23.25
C GLY A 243 31.55 6.90 -24.32
N LYS A 244 31.54 5.91 -25.19
CA LYS A 244 32.39 5.85 -26.37
C LYS A 244 31.56 6.11 -27.63
N ASP A 245 32.08 6.94 -28.54
CA ASP A 245 31.51 7.09 -29.88
C ASP A 245 31.87 5.90 -30.79
N ILE A 246 31.42 5.94 -32.05
CA ILE A 246 31.69 4.89 -33.05
C ILE A 246 33.18 4.69 -33.34
N ASN A 247 34.02 5.69 -33.03
CA ASN A 247 35.46 5.67 -33.23
C ASN A 247 36.22 5.33 -31.92
N GLY A 248 35.52 5.00 -30.84
CA GLY A 248 36.11 4.66 -29.55
C GLY A 248 36.60 5.87 -28.73
N LYS A 249 36.23 7.11 -29.11
CA LYS A 249 36.58 8.32 -28.37
C LYS A 249 35.60 8.56 -27.22
N ASP A 250 36.10 9.07 -26.09
CA ASP A 250 35.24 9.50 -24.99
C ASP A 250 34.35 10.67 -25.39
N VAL A 251 33.06 10.51 -25.16
CA VAL A 251 32.04 11.55 -25.36
C VAL A 251 31.20 11.69 -24.10
N VAL A 252 30.72 12.91 -23.84
CA VAL A 252 29.77 13.16 -22.75
C VAL A 252 28.44 12.56 -23.15
N VAL A 253 27.87 11.74 -22.27
CA VAL A 253 26.50 11.23 -22.41
C VAL A 253 25.65 11.95 -21.38
N THR A 254 24.63 12.62 -21.89
CA THR A 254 23.61 13.29 -21.08
C THR A 254 22.40 12.37 -20.99
N GLY A 255 21.98 12.04 -19.78
CA GLY A 255 20.86 11.11 -19.58
C GLY A 255 19.50 11.74 -19.81
N THR A 256 18.49 10.89 -19.70
CA THR A 256 17.09 11.27 -19.70
C THR A 256 16.77 12.03 -18.42
N THR A 257 16.12 13.20 -18.56
CA THR A 257 15.62 13.94 -17.39
C THR A 257 14.33 13.28 -16.91
N THR A 258 14.35 12.81 -15.67
CA THR A 258 13.22 12.17 -15.02
C THR A 258 12.62 13.12 -14.00
N GLU A 259 11.30 13.10 -13.86
CA GLU A 259 10.55 13.92 -12.92
C GLU A 259 10.01 13.08 -11.78
N LYS A 260 9.99 13.66 -10.57
CA LYS A 260 9.37 13.06 -9.40
C LYS A 260 8.61 14.14 -8.62
N ASN A 261 7.31 13.89 -8.43
CA ASN A 261 6.50 14.65 -7.47
C ASN A 261 6.91 14.27 -6.05
N ILE A 262 6.90 15.27 -5.17
CA ILE A 262 7.17 15.15 -3.74
C ILE A 262 5.96 15.71 -2.97
N ASP A 263 5.85 15.33 -1.70
CA ASP A 263 4.86 15.98 -0.84
C ASP A 263 5.24 17.46 -0.73
N ALA A 264 4.26 18.34 -0.53
CA ALA A 264 4.48 19.79 -0.48
C ALA A 264 5.54 20.15 0.57
N LEU A 265 6.70 20.65 0.11
CA LEU A 265 7.76 21.19 0.97
C LEU A 265 7.52 22.68 1.17
N GLN A 266 7.36 23.14 2.41
CA GLN A 266 7.16 24.56 2.75
C GLN A 266 8.40 25.20 3.33
#